data_AF-A0A660SRK2-F1
#
_entry.id   AF-A0A660SRK2-F1
#
_cell.length_a   1.000
_cell.length_b   1.000
_cell.length_c   1.000
_cell.angle_alpha   90.00
_cell.angle_beta   90.00
_cell.angle_gamma   90.00
#
_symmetry.space_group_name_H-M   'P 1'
#
loop_
_entity.id
_entity.type
_entity.pdbx_description
1 polymer ?
#
loop_
_entity_poly.entity_id
_entity_poly.type
_entity_poly.pdbx_seq_one_letter_code
_entity_poly.pdbx_strand_id
1 'polypeptide(L)'
;MNKPYLNKEPFSAAGQKAWGLSNGETEIALTVTGGQMAPVRFFADSENPVEPYYISPWQEESEPVDGPGVLKSLRGDFFCMPFGGDNAHAGEVHPPHGEVSGENWSFVDGSADRDRESHIELELETKVRPGKVSKRIALRRGHSTIYISHKIEGFSGPVTLGHHAIMPGDRTHYLSTPPLIAGLTDTAPPPSSSGAYFSADPGQFFERLSDVPTIWKDPSTADYSVFPSRDG
;
A
#
# COMPACT_ATOMS: atom_id res chain seq x y z
N MET A 1 11.03 21.07 13.95
CA MET A 1 9.92 20.75 13.03
C MET A 1 10.34 21.06 11.61
N ASN A 2 10.18 20.10 10.70
CA ASN A 2 10.53 20.28 9.29
C ASN A 2 9.58 21.28 8.63
N LYS A 3 10.02 21.88 7.52
CA LYS A 3 9.17 22.81 6.77
C LYS A 3 8.25 22.01 5.83
N PRO A 4 6.95 22.34 5.72
CA PRO A 4 6.11 21.79 4.68
C PRO A 4 6.71 22.04 3.29
N TYR A 5 6.56 21.08 2.39
CA TYR A 5 6.98 21.21 1.01
C TYR A 5 6.19 20.28 0.09
N LEU A 6 6.22 20.61 -1.20
CA LEU A 6 5.71 19.79 -2.28
C LEU A 6 6.74 19.81 -3.42
N ASN A 7 7.22 18.63 -3.81
CA ASN A 7 8.03 18.44 -5.01
C ASN A 7 7.10 18.01 -6.15
N LYS A 8 6.72 18.98 -7.00
CA LYS A 8 5.83 18.76 -8.16
C LYS A 8 6.53 18.07 -9.33
N GLU A 9 7.82 18.34 -9.49
CA GLU A 9 8.65 17.64 -10.47
C GLU A 9 9.16 16.33 -9.85
N PRO A 10 9.01 15.18 -10.55
CA PRO A 10 9.50 13.92 -10.04
C PRO A 10 11.01 13.95 -9.77
N PHE A 11 11.41 13.50 -8.58
CA PHE A 11 12.80 13.30 -8.18
C PHE A 11 13.06 11.81 -7.88
N SER A 12 14.32 11.43 -7.69
CA SER A 12 14.65 10.06 -7.27
C SER A 12 14.44 9.90 -5.76
N ALA A 13 13.53 9.01 -5.37
CA ALA A 13 13.29 8.62 -3.99
C ALA A 13 13.51 7.11 -3.82
N ALA A 14 14.62 6.73 -3.19
CA ALA A 14 15.05 5.34 -3.03
C ALA A 14 14.99 4.57 -4.38
N GLY A 15 15.74 5.05 -5.37
CA GLY A 15 15.85 4.44 -6.69
C GLY A 15 14.69 4.68 -7.68
N GLN A 16 13.55 5.21 -7.25
CA GLN A 16 12.38 5.38 -8.12
C GLN A 16 12.00 6.85 -8.32
N LYS A 17 11.45 7.19 -9.49
CA LYS A 17 10.88 8.52 -9.74
C LYS A 17 9.63 8.72 -8.88
N ALA A 18 9.58 9.80 -8.13
CA ALA A 18 8.49 10.07 -7.19
C ALA A 18 8.22 11.57 -7.03
N TRP A 19 6.99 11.90 -6.64
CA TRP A 19 6.65 13.19 -6.05
C TRP A 19 6.84 13.14 -4.53
N GLY A 20 7.05 14.30 -3.91
CA GLY A 20 7.28 14.40 -2.48
C GLY A 20 6.31 15.37 -1.84
N LEU A 21 5.77 15.02 -0.67
CA LEU A 21 4.86 15.88 0.08
C LEU A 21 5.20 15.82 1.56
N SER A 22 5.23 16.99 2.22
CA SER A 22 5.39 17.08 3.67
C SER A 22 4.55 18.19 4.27
N ASN A 23 4.03 17.97 5.48
CA ASN A 23 3.45 19.00 6.35
C ASN A 23 4.41 19.40 7.50
N GLY A 24 5.65 18.91 7.51
CA GLY A 24 6.64 19.12 8.57
C GLY A 24 6.65 18.06 9.70
N GLU A 25 5.56 17.31 9.87
CA GLU A 25 5.43 16.19 10.84
C GLU A 25 5.40 14.82 10.17
N THR A 26 4.91 14.78 8.93
CA THR A 26 4.87 13.62 8.07
C THR A 26 5.49 14.00 6.74
N GLU A 27 6.27 13.09 6.18
CA GLU A 27 6.84 13.20 4.84
C GLU A 27 6.54 11.91 4.09
N ILE A 28 6.15 12.04 2.82
CA ILE A 28 5.85 10.92 1.95
C ILE A 28 6.52 11.12 0.59
N ALA A 29 6.96 10.02 -0.01
CA ALA A 29 7.26 9.95 -1.44
C ALA A 29 6.22 9.06 -2.14
N LEU A 30 5.70 9.52 -3.27
CA LEU A 30 4.72 8.82 -4.10
C LEU A 30 5.35 8.49 -5.44
N THR A 31 5.57 7.21 -5.72
CA THR A 31 6.18 6.79 -6.99
C THR A 31 5.30 7.15 -8.18
N VAL A 32 5.93 7.56 -9.30
CA VAL A 32 5.22 7.79 -10.56
C VAL A 32 4.54 6.51 -11.02
N THR A 33 5.27 5.40 -10.97
CA THR A 33 4.74 4.06 -11.28
C THR A 33 3.98 3.51 -10.07
N GLY A 34 2.72 3.15 -10.27
CA GLY A 34 1.84 2.56 -9.25
C GLY A 34 1.33 3.51 -8.16
N GLY A 35 1.86 4.73 -8.07
CA GLY A 35 1.44 5.68 -7.03
C GLY A 35 1.64 5.12 -5.62
N GLN A 36 2.69 4.33 -5.42
CA GLN A 36 2.98 3.62 -4.17
C GLN A 36 3.65 4.57 -3.18
N MET A 37 3.28 4.53 -1.90
CA MET A 37 3.76 5.47 -0.89
C MET A 37 4.92 4.93 -0.06
N ALA A 38 6.17 5.14 -0.51
CA ALA A 38 7.35 4.98 0.33
C ALA A 38 8.61 5.65 -0.27
N PRO A 39 9.52 6.20 0.56
CA PRO A 39 9.47 6.20 2.03
C PRO A 39 8.35 7.08 2.60
N VAL A 40 7.90 6.71 3.80
CA VAL A 40 7.01 7.52 4.64
C VAL A 40 7.69 7.70 5.99
N ARG A 41 7.79 8.94 6.44
CA ARG A 41 8.41 9.32 7.71
C ARG A 41 7.39 10.02 8.58
N PHE A 42 7.18 9.50 9.78
CA PHE A 42 6.42 10.17 10.84
C PHE A 42 7.39 10.68 11.89
N PHE A 43 7.54 12.00 12.00
CA PHE A 43 8.49 12.60 12.93
C PHE A 43 7.98 12.60 14.38
N ALA A 44 6.67 12.76 14.62
CA ALA A 44 6.06 12.71 15.95
C ALA A 44 6.86 13.48 17.03
N ASP A 45 7.18 14.76 16.76
CA ASP A 45 8.00 15.65 17.59
C ASP A 45 9.45 15.19 17.87
N SER A 46 9.95 14.20 17.11
CA SER A 46 11.32 13.68 17.16
C SER A 46 12.10 14.00 15.88
N GLU A 47 13.41 14.18 15.99
CA GLU A 47 14.32 14.25 14.82
C GLU A 47 14.57 12.87 14.19
N ASN A 48 14.28 11.79 14.93
CA ASN A 48 14.33 10.41 14.45
C ASN A 48 12.91 9.96 14.07
N PRO A 49 12.57 9.91 12.77
CA PRO A 49 11.24 9.52 12.34
C PRO A 49 11.01 8.01 12.45
N VAL A 50 9.74 7.63 12.56
CA VAL A 50 9.29 6.26 12.34
C VAL A 50 9.04 6.05 10.84
N GLU A 51 9.66 5.02 10.27
CA GLU A 51 9.49 4.59 8.88
C GLU A 51 8.90 3.18 8.87
N PRO A 52 7.55 3.04 8.84
CA PRO A 52 6.90 1.75 9.07
C PRO A 52 6.92 0.85 7.83
N TYR A 53 7.06 1.43 6.63
CA TYR A 53 6.89 0.67 5.40
C TYR A 53 8.20 0.12 4.84
N TYR A 54 8.07 -1.06 4.24
CA TYR A 54 9.13 -1.71 3.49
C TYR A 54 9.31 -1.07 2.11
N ILE A 55 10.55 -1.13 1.62
CA ILE A 55 10.92 -0.85 0.23
C ILE A 55 11.70 -2.07 -0.24
N SER A 56 11.28 -2.70 -1.34
CA SER A 56 12.00 -3.86 -1.87
C SER A 56 13.44 -3.51 -2.29
N PRO A 57 14.39 -4.46 -2.30
CA PRO A 57 15.82 -4.14 -2.45
C PRO A 57 16.25 -3.79 -3.89
N TRP A 58 15.45 -4.15 -4.90
CA TRP A 58 15.82 -4.05 -6.31
C TRP A 58 15.59 -2.66 -6.95
N GLN A 59 15.32 -1.62 -6.17
CA GLN A 59 14.89 -0.32 -6.70
C GLN A 59 15.92 0.38 -7.59
N GLU A 60 17.20 0.05 -7.38
CA GLU A 60 18.35 0.61 -8.07
C GLU A 60 19.01 -0.41 -9.01
N GLU A 61 18.44 -1.61 -9.14
CA GLU A 61 18.94 -2.60 -10.08
C GLU A 61 18.74 -2.13 -11.52
N SER A 62 19.75 -2.35 -12.37
CA SER A 62 19.73 -1.92 -13.77
C SER A 62 18.84 -2.80 -14.64
N GLU A 63 18.65 -4.05 -14.23
CA GLU A 63 17.79 -4.99 -14.94
C GLU A 63 16.33 -4.78 -14.52
N PRO A 64 15.39 -4.76 -15.48
CA PRO A 64 13.99 -4.64 -15.14
C PRO A 64 13.55 -5.86 -14.33
N VAL A 65 12.80 -5.62 -13.26
CA VAL A 65 12.08 -6.67 -12.53
C VAL A 65 11.13 -7.34 -13.51
N ASP A 66 11.34 -8.63 -13.75
CA ASP A 66 10.41 -9.44 -14.54
C ASP A 66 9.10 -9.66 -13.76
N GLY A 67 7.98 -9.68 -14.49
CA GLY A 67 6.65 -9.89 -13.92
C GLY A 67 5.72 -8.66 -13.87
N PRO A 68 4.66 -8.73 -13.05
CA PRO A 68 3.61 -7.70 -12.99
C PRO A 68 4.12 -6.30 -12.62
N GLY A 69 3.49 -5.26 -13.18
CA GLY A 69 3.90 -3.87 -12.98
C GLY A 69 4.01 -3.44 -11.51
N VAL A 70 3.15 -3.98 -10.64
CA VAL A 70 3.18 -3.73 -9.18
C VAL A 70 4.52 -4.09 -8.52
N LEU A 71 5.25 -5.07 -9.06
CA LEU A 71 6.53 -5.51 -8.52
C LEU A 71 7.69 -4.53 -8.79
N LYS A 72 7.54 -3.66 -9.80
CA LYS A 72 8.60 -2.72 -10.19
C LYS A 72 8.97 -1.77 -9.06
N SER A 73 7.96 -1.20 -8.38
CA SER A 73 8.19 -0.31 -7.23
C SER A 73 8.08 -1.02 -5.88
N LEU A 74 7.26 -2.07 -5.78
CA LEU A 74 6.89 -2.86 -4.58
C LEU A 74 7.36 -2.27 -3.25
N ARG A 75 6.59 -1.32 -2.73
CA ARG A 75 6.93 -0.59 -1.51
C ARG A 75 5.70 -0.01 -0.83
N GLY A 76 5.83 0.35 0.43
CA GLY A 76 4.86 1.25 1.02
C GLY A 76 3.49 0.61 1.18
N ASP A 77 2.50 1.42 0.88
CA ASP A 77 1.14 0.99 0.60
C ASP A 77 0.73 1.53 -0.78
N PHE A 78 -0.20 0.83 -1.43
CA PHE A 78 -0.72 1.22 -2.73
C PHE A 78 -2.17 0.74 -2.90
N PHE A 79 -2.87 1.46 -3.78
CA PHE A 79 -4.25 1.17 -4.10
C PHE A 79 -4.34 0.07 -5.16
N CYS A 80 -5.23 -0.89 -4.93
CA CYS A 80 -5.47 -2.01 -5.83
C CYS A 80 -6.88 -1.93 -6.39
N MET A 81 -7.02 -2.06 -7.71
CA MET A 81 -8.30 -2.10 -8.39
C MET A 81 -8.15 -2.84 -9.74
N PRO A 82 -8.53 -4.12 -9.82
CA PRO A 82 -9.01 -4.98 -8.73
C PRO A 82 -7.95 -5.33 -7.68
N PHE A 83 -8.38 -5.66 -6.45
CA PHE A 83 -7.51 -6.26 -5.43
C PHE A 83 -7.44 -7.78 -5.62
N GLY A 84 -6.22 -8.32 -5.76
CA GLY A 84 -5.96 -9.76 -5.90
C GLY A 84 -4.97 -10.07 -7.03
N GLY A 85 -4.63 -11.36 -7.15
CA GLY A 85 -3.74 -11.87 -8.20
C GLY A 85 -4.47 -12.42 -9.43
N ASP A 86 -5.58 -13.14 -9.21
CA ASP A 86 -6.46 -13.63 -10.28
C ASP A 86 -7.63 -12.66 -10.48
N ASN A 87 -7.57 -11.91 -11.56
CA ASN A 87 -8.48 -10.82 -11.84
C ASN A 87 -9.16 -10.96 -13.23
N ALA A 88 -9.33 -12.19 -13.72
CA ALA A 88 -10.10 -12.43 -14.92
C ALA A 88 -11.61 -12.33 -14.62
N HIS A 89 -12.34 -11.48 -15.33
CA HIS A 89 -13.77 -11.31 -15.12
C HIS A 89 -14.49 -10.91 -16.42
N ALA A 90 -15.53 -11.66 -16.80
CA ALA A 90 -16.39 -11.34 -17.95
C ALA A 90 -15.64 -11.01 -19.26
N GLY A 91 -14.51 -11.69 -19.51
CA GLY A 91 -13.67 -11.48 -20.70
C GLY A 91 -12.58 -10.40 -20.54
N GLU A 92 -12.58 -9.66 -19.43
CA GLU A 92 -11.48 -8.78 -19.05
C GLU A 92 -10.40 -9.56 -18.31
N VAL A 93 -9.13 -9.25 -18.56
CA VAL A 93 -7.98 -9.81 -17.83
C VAL A 93 -7.18 -8.64 -17.28
N HIS A 94 -7.37 -8.36 -16.00
CA HIS A 94 -6.64 -7.28 -15.31
C HIS A 94 -5.30 -7.80 -14.80
N PRO A 95 -4.24 -6.97 -14.77
CA PRO A 95 -2.99 -7.36 -14.13
C PRO A 95 -3.21 -7.61 -12.62
N PRO A 96 -2.32 -8.36 -11.94
CA PRO A 96 -2.32 -8.46 -10.48
C PRO A 96 -2.35 -7.07 -9.83
N HIS A 97 -3.27 -6.89 -8.87
CA HIS A 97 -3.58 -5.62 -8.21
C HIS A 97 -4.06 -4.46 -9.13
N GLY A 98 -4.33 -4.76 -10.40
CA GLY A 98 -4.87 -3.80 -11.37
C GLY A 98 -3.86 -2.77 -11.86
N GLU A 99 -4.25 -2.05 -12.92
CA GLU A 99 -3.39 -1.07 -13.61
C GLU A 99 -2.93 0.04 -12.64
N VAL A 100 -3.80 0.45 -11.70
CA VAL A 100 -3.52 1.49 -10.69
C VAL A 100 -2.29 1.22 -9.82
N SER A 101 -1.90 -0.05 -9.67
CA SER A 101 -0.80 -0.49 -8.81
C SER A 101 0.56 -0.56 -9.52
N GLY A 102 0.56 -0.53 -10.87
CA GLY A 102 1.75 -0.80 -11.68
C GLY A 102 1.95 0.10 -12.91
N GLU A 103 0.96 0.93 -13.27
CA GLU A 103 1.06 1.89 -14.37
C GLU A 103 1.42 3.30 -13.86
N ASN A 104 1.83 4.17 -14.78
CA ASN A 104 2.25 5.53 -14.44
C ASN A 104 1.04 6.43 -14.16
N TRP A 105 1.12 7.13 -13.03
CA TRP A 105 0.21 8.22 -12.69
C TRP A 105 0.69 9.54 -13.28
N SER A 106 -0.24 10.48 -13.42
CA SER A 106 0.01 11.87 -13.82
C SER A 106 -0.25 12.80 -12.65
N PHE A 107 0.61 13.78 -12.43
CA PHE A 107 0.36 14.87 -11.47
C PHE A 107 -0.72 15.82 -12.03
N VAL A 108 -1.72 16.14 -11.22
CA VAL A 108 -2.81 17.05 -11.60
C VAL A 108 -2.69 18.37 -10.87
N ASP A 109 -2.64 18.32 -9.53
CA ASP A 109 -2.53 19.50 -8.69
C ASP A 109 -1.88 19.16 -7.34
N GLY A 110 -1.49 20.18 -6.59
CA GLY A 110 -1.01 20.03 -5.24
C GLY A 110 -0.50 21.34 -4.67
N SER A 111 -0.51 21.39 -3.34
CA SER A 111 0.07 22.49 -2.59
C SER A 111 0.67 21.97 -1.28
N ALA A 112 1.68 22.68 -0.79
CA ALA A 112 2.15 22.53 0.58
C ALA A 112 2.19 23.90 1.23
N ASP A 113 1.64 23.98 2.43
CA ASP A 113 1.39 25.23 3.13
C ASP A 113 1.55 25.01 4.63
N ARG A 114 2.04 26.02 5.35
CA ARG A 114 2.15 25.99 6.82
C ARG A 114 0.80 26.20 7.50
N ASP A 115 -0.10 26.91 6.85
CA ASP A 115 -1.37 27.35 7.41
C ASP A 115 -2.58 26.58 6.86
N ARG A 116 -2.38 25.75 5.83
CA ARG A 116 -3.42 24.93 5.18
C ARG A 116 -3.00 23.46 5.05
N GLU A 117 -3.95 22.61 4.67
CA GLU A 117 -3.68 21.20 4.37
C GLU A 117 -2.73 21.08 3.17
N SER A 118 -1.64 20.34 3.35
CA SER A 118 -0.72 19.99 2.27
C SER A 118 -1.26 18.76 1.55
N HIS A 119 -1.26 18.78 0.22
CA HIS A 119 -1.83 17.68 -0.57
C HIS A 119 -1.24 17.56 -1.96
N ILE A 120 -1.51 16.41 -2.57
CA ILE A 120 -1.20 16.08 -3.96
C ILE A 120 -2.37 15.32 -4.57
N GLU A 121 -2.69 15.66 -5.82
CA GLU A 121 -3.70 15.01 -6.65
C GLU A 121 -3.04 14.40 -7.87
N LEU A 122 -3.32 13.12 -8.10
CA LEU A 122 -2.82 12.33 -9.20
C LEU A 122 -3.99 11.72 -9.96
N GLU A 123 -3.80 11.43 -11.25
CA GLU A 123 -4.76 10.69 -12.06
C GLU A 123 -4.13 9.61 -12.93
N LEU A 124 -4.93 8.62 -13.28
CA LEU A 124 -4.58 7.52 -14.15
C LEU A 124 -5.81 7.10 -14.96
N GLU A 125 -5.63 6.91 -16.26
CA GLU A 125 -6.65 6.32 -17.14
C GLU A 125 -6.38 4.82 -17.30
N THR A 126 -7.38 4.00 -17.01
CA THR A 126 -7.31 2.54 -17.15
C THR A 126 -7.68 2.13 -18.57
N LYS A 127 -7.12 1.01 -19.06
CA LYS A 127 -7.32 0.53 -20.43
C LYS A 127 -8.08 -0.79 -20.49
N VAL A 128 -7.84 -1.72 -19.55
CA VAL A 128 -8.52 -3.03 -19.56
C VAL A 128 -10.02 -2.84 -19.40
N ARG A 129 -10.39 -2.04 -18.39
CA ARG A 129 -11.72 -1.44 -18.29
C ARG A 129 -11.57 0.07 -18.37
N PRO A 130 -11.93 0.72 -19.49
CA PRO A 130 -11.74 2.15 -19.66
C PRO A 130 -12.44 2.98 -18.60
N GLY A 131 -11.71 3.92 -18.01
CA GLY A 131 -12.18 4.80 -16.95
C GLY A 131 -11.04 5.66 -16.40
N LYS A 132 -11.37 6.52 -15.43
CA LYS A 132 -10.39 7.40 -14.77
C LYS A 132 -10.38 7.18 -13.27
N VAL A 133 -9.18 7.01 -12.72
CA VAL A 133 -8.94 6.94 -11.28
C VAL A 133 -8.17 8.17 -10.85
N SER A 134 -8.70 8.92 -9.90
CA SER A 134 -7.99 10.00 -9.22
C SER A 134 -7.58 9.57 -7.83
N LYS A 135 -6.36 9.93 -7.42
CA LYS A 135 -5.80 9.71 -6.08
C LYS A 135 -5.51 11.06 -5.47
N ARG A 136 -5.99 11.30 -4.25
CA ARG A 136 -5.61 12.45 -3.44
C ARG A 136 -4.96 11.97 -2.15
N ILE A 137 -3.76 12.47 -1.88
CA ILE A 137 -3.09 12.31 -0.59
C ILE A 137 -3.03 13.66 0.09
N ALA A 138 -3.44 13.70 1.35
CA ALA A 138 -3.49 14.90 2.16
C ALA A 138 -2.79 14.69 3.51
N LEU A 139 -2.04 15.69 3.93
CA LEU A 139 -1.35 15.79 5.21
C LEU A 139 -1.88 17.05 5.92
N ARG A 140 -2.62 16.84 7.00
CA ARG A 140 -3.22 17.93 7.80
C ARG A 140 -2.20 18.47 8.79
N ARG A 141 -2.28 19.77 9.09
CA ARG A 141 -1.43 20.41 10.08
C ARG A 141 -1.64 19.78 11.47
N GLY A 142 -0.55 19.55 12.20
CA GLY A 142 -0.59 18.99 13.57
C GLY A 142 -0.94 17.52 13.63
N HIS A 143 -1.00 16.83 12.48
CA HIS A 143 -1.35 15.43 12.40
C HIS A 143 -0.16 14.66 11.83
N SER A 144 0.26 13.63 12.56
CA SER A 144 1.12 12.55 12.05
C SER A 144 0.25 11.48 11.38
N THR A 145 -0.52 11.85 10.36
CA THR A 145 -1.52 10.99 9.72
C THR A 145 -1.61 11.28 8.22
N ILE A 146 -1.71 10.22 7.42
CA ILE A 146 -1.92 10.30 5.98
C ILE A 146 -3.40 10.09 5.67
N TYR A 147 -4.00 11.05 4.98
CA TYR A 147 -5.37 10.95 4.48
C TYR A 147 -5.32 10.58 2.99
N ILE A 148 -5.95 9.46 2.63
CA ILE A 148 -5.95 8.92 1.28
C ILE A 148 -7.39 8.85 0.79
N SER A 149 -7.65 9.33 -0.42
CA SER A 149 -8.94 9.16 -1.08
C SER A 149 -8.77 8.84 -2.55
N HIS A 150 -9.61 7.94 -3.04
CA HIS A 150 -9.67 7.55 -4.44
C HIS A 150 -11.05 7.88 -5.01
N LYS A 151 -11.06 8.44 -6.23
CA LYS A 151 -12.28 8.65 -7.00
C LYS A 151 -12.18 7.83 -8.28
N ILE A 152 -13.22 7.04 -8.56
CA ILE A 152 -13.28 6.09 -9.67
C ILE A 152 -14.44 6.54 -10.57
N GLU A 153 -14.15 6.89 -11.83
CA GLU A 153 -15.12 7.51 -12.74
C GLU A 153 -15.14 6.83 -14.11
N GLY A 154 -16.34 6.69 -14.69
CA GLY A 154 -16.50 6.08 -16.02
C GLY A 154 -16.53 4.55 -16.03
N PHE A 155 -16.59 3.91 -14.86
CA PHE A 155 -16.63 2.45 -14.72
C PHE A 155 -18.06 1.92 -14.59
N SER A 156 -18.25 0.68 -15.04
CA SER A 156 -19.45 -0.12 -14.77
C SER A 156 -19.06 -1.55 -14.41
N GLY A 157 -19.90 -2.24 -13.64
CA GLY A 157 -19.68 -3.63 -13.22
C GLY A 157 -18.89 -3.78 -11.91
N PRO A 158 -18.78 -5.03 -11.42
CA PRO A 158 -18.13 -5.32 -10.15
C PRO A 158 -16.60 -5.17 -10.24
N VAL A 159 -15.99 -4.78 -9.13
CA VAL A 159 -14.54 -4.73 -8.93
C VAL A 159 -14.23 -4.81 -7.43
N THR A 160 -13.18 -5.54 -7.05
CA THR A 160 -12.69 -5.56 -5.67
C THR A 160 -11.75 -4.39 -5.45
N LEU A 161 -11.88 -3.67 -4.35
CA LEU A 161 -11.01 -2.54 -4.00
C LEU A 161 -10.18 -2.91 -2.77
N GLY A 162 -8.96 -2.41 -2.69
CA GLY A 162 -8.15 -2.62 -1.50
C GLY A 162 -6.90 -1.76 -1.48
N HIS A 163 -6.27 -1.77 -0.32
CA HIS A 163 -4.93 -1.23 -0.08
C HIS A 163 -4.00 -2.38 0.28
N HIS A 164 -2.71 -2.24 -0.04
CA HIS A 164 -1.71 -3.27 0.15
C HIS A 164 -0.48 -2.71 0.87
N ALA A 165 -0.58 -2.57 2.19
CA ALA A 165 0.53 -2.15 3.03
C ALA A 165 1.59 -3.25 3.14
N ILE A 166 2.85 -2.88 2.95
CA ILE A 166 4.01 -3.76 3.06
C ILE A 166 4.89 -3.25 4.19
N MET A 167 5.10 -4.11 5.19
CA MET A 167 5.91 -3.82 6.37
C MET A 167 7.13 -4.76 6.40
N PRO A 168 8.28 -4.31 6.91
CA PRO A 168 9.47 -5.14 6.97
C PRO A 168 9.31 -6.27 8.01
N GLY A 169 9.70 -7.50 7.66
CA GLY A 169 9.61 -8.65 8.59
C GLY A 169 10.73 -8.74 9.63
N ASP A 170 11.68 -7.81 9.62
CA ASP A 170 12.89 -7.81 10.46
C ASP A 170 12.70 -7.18 11.85
N ARG A 171 11.49 -6.67 12.13
CA ARG A 171 11.15 -5.96 13.37
C ARG A 171 9.68 -6.18 13.73
N THR A 172 9.36 -5.91 14.99
CA THR A 172 7.99 -5.98 15.49
C THR A 172 7.18 -4.74 15.12
N HIS A 173 5.98 -4.95 14.61
CA HIS A 173 4.96 -3.96 14.27
C HIS A 173 3.73 -4.19 15.12
N TYR A 174 3.15 -3.12 15.64
CA TYR A 174 1.88 -3.16 16.36
C TYR A 174 0.78 -2.60 15.46
N LEU A 175 -0.21 -3.43 15.18
CA LEU A 175 -1.33 -3.13 14.29
C LEU A 175 -2.57 -2.84 15.12
N SER A 176 -3.20 -1.71 14.84
CA SER A 176 -4.46 -1.32 15.44
C SER A 176 -5.43 -0.91 14.35
N THR A 177 -6.65 -1.41 14.43
CA THR A 177 -7.74 -1.10 13.50
C THR A 177 -8.97 -0.66 14.29
N PRO A 178 -9.89 0.10 13.69
CA PRO A 178 -11.26 0.11 14.20
C PRO A 178 -11.82 -1.33 14.20
N PRO A 179 -12.96 -1.58 14.87
CA PRO A 179 -13.63 -2.87 14.79
C PRO A 179 -13.77 -3.33 13.33
N LEU A 180 -13.33 -4.56 13.06
CA LEU A 180 -13.38 -5.12 11.71
C LEU A 180 -14.84 -5.30 11.29
N ILE A 181 -15.15 -4.96 10.05
CA ILE A 181 -16.43 -5.36 9.45
C ILE A 181 -16.39 -6.86 9.12
N ALA A 182 -15.27 -7.33 8.56
CA ALA A 182 -14.95 -8.74 8.37
C ALA A 182 -13.42 -8.91 8.20
N GLY A 183 -12.89 -10.03 8.67
CA GLY A 183 -11.54 -10.51 8.34
C GLY A 183 -11.64 -11.85 7.62
N LEU A 184 -10.74 -12.09 6.66
CA LEU A 184 -10.64 -13.33 5.91
C LEU A 184 -9.16 -13.66 5.71
N THR A 185 -8.75 -14.87 6.06
CA THR A 185 -7.41 -15.40 5.77
C THR A 185 -7.29 -15.76 4.28
N ASP A 186 -6.07 -15.89 3.77
CA ASP A 186 -5.83 -16.24 2.36
C ASP A 186 -6.60 -17.52 1.97
N THR A 187 -7.29 -17.49 0.83
CA THR A 187 -8.05 -18.62 0.30
C THR A 187 -7.20 -19.57 -0.54
N ALA A 188 -5.95 -19.21 -0.82
CA ALA A 188 -5.04 -20.04 -1.59
C ALA A 188 -4.81 -21.40 -0.91
N PRO A 189 -4.57 -22.47 -1.68
CA PRO A 189 -4.14 -23.74 -1.10
C PRO A 189 -2.75 -23.59 -0.46
N PRO A 190 -2.44 -24.33 0.62
CA PRO A 190 -1.12 -24.28 1.24
C PRO A 190 -0.03 -24.64 0.23
N PRO A 191 1.13 -23.93 0.27
CA PRO A 191 2.25 -24.26 -0.61
C PRO A 191 2.68 -25.71 -0.38
N SER A 192 2.76 -26.49 -1.46
CA SER A 192 2.91 -27.95 -1.38
C SER A 192 4.35 -28.44 -1.56
N SER A 193 5.32 -27.57 -1.88
CA SER A 193 6.63 -28.05 -2.39
C SER A 193 7.87 -27.19 -2.09
N SER A 194 7.85 -26.26 -1.13
CA SER A 194 9.00 -25.37 -0.89
C SER A 194 9.49 -25.29 0.56
N GLY A 195 8.97 -26.12 1.46
CA GLY A 195 9.19 -25.96 2.91
C GLY A 195 8.46 -24.74 3.50
N ALA A 196 7.79 -23.94 2.66
CA ALA A 196 6.84 -22.93 3.11
C ALA A 196 5.56 -23.61 3.63
N TYR A 197 4.92 -22.96 4.58
CA TYR A 197 3.63 -23.36 5.14
C TYR A 197 2.83 -22.11 5.51
N PHE A 198 1.51 -22.27 5.67
CA PHE A 198 0.68 -21.22 6.23
C PHE A 198 0.59 -21.35 7.74
N SER A 199 0.63 -20.22 8.43
CA SER A 199 0.32 -20.19 9.86
C SER A 199 -1.16 -19.98 10.12
N ALA A 200 -1.80 -19.10 9.35
CA ALA A 200 -3.24 -18.91 9.38
C ALA A 200 -3.94 -20.05 8.63
N ASP A 201 -5.09 -20.49 9.13
CA ASP A 201 -5.91 -21.51 8.46
C ASP A 201 -6.57 -20.88 7.21
N PRO A 202 -6.38 -21.41 5.99
CA PRO A 202 -6.90 -20.79 4.78
C PRO A 202 -8.42 -20.65 4.71
N GLY A 203 -8.88 -19.53 4.16
CA GLY A 203 -10.30 -19.25 3.89
C GLY A 203 -11.17 -19.13 5.15
N GLN A 204 -10.59 -18.86 6.31
CA GLN A 204 -11.31 -18.69 7.57
C GLN A 204 -11.66 -17.23 7.82
N PHE A 205 -12.89 -17.00 8.26
CA PHE A 205 -13.33 -15.70 8.75
C PHE A 205 -12.87 -15.44 10.17
N PHE A 206 -12.58 -14.18 10.48
CA PHE A 206 -12.27 -13.72 11.83
C PHE A 206 -12.83 -12.30 12.06
N GLU A 207 -13.05 -11.94 13.33
CA GLU A 207 -13.63 -10.65 13.72
C GLU A 207 -12.63 -9.71 14.39
N ARG A 208 -11.47 -10.24 14.82
CA ARG A 208 -10.43 -9.47 15.53
C ARG A 208 -9.05 -10.01 15.19
N LEU A 209 -8.07 -9.10 15.12
CA LEU A 209 -6.68 -9.48 14.86
C LEU A 209 -6.09 -10.37 15.96
N SER A 210 -6.58 -10.27 17.20
CA SER A 210 -6.09 -11.07 18.32
C SER A 210 -6.53 -12.54 18.32
N ASP A 211 -7.36 -12.96 17.36
CA ASP A 211 -8.01 -14.27 17.36
C ASP A 211 -8.18 -14.80 15.92
N VAL A 212 -7.07 -14.86 15.17
CA VAL A 212 -7.08 -15.37 13.80
C VAL A 212 -6.90 -16.90 13.81
N PRO A 213 -7.79 -17.67 13.16
CA PRO A 213 -7.66 -19.13 13.06
C PRO A 213 -6.32 -19.56 12.47
N THR A 214 -5.73 -20.60 13.06
CA THR A 214 -4.46 -21.17 12.62
C THR A 214 -4.62 -22.62 12.16
N ILE A 215 -3.66 -23.12 11.39
CA ILE A 215 -3.65 -24.52 10.95
C ILE A 215 -3.44 -25.53 12.08
N TRP A 216 -3.06 -25.07 13.29
CA TRP A 216 -2.77 -25.92 14.44
C TRP A 216 -3.99 -26.09 15.34
N LYS A 217 -3.97 -27.15 16.15
CA LYS A 217 -5.00 -27.39 17.19
C LYS A 217 -4.70 -26.64 18.50
N ASP A 218 -3.43 -26.42 18.80
CA ASP A 218 -2.96 -25.76 20.01
C ASP A 218 -1.68 -24.94 19.73
N PRO A 219 -1.72 -23.60 19.79
CA PRO A 219 -2.94 -22.79 19.94
C PRO A 219 -3.80 -22.87 18.67
N SER A 220 -5.13 -22.90 18.79
CA SER A 220 -6.04 -22.92 17.64
C SER A 220 -6.15 -21.57 16.93
N THR A 221 -5.77 -20.48 17.61
CA THR A 221 -5.79 -19.11 17.07
C THR A 221 -4.49 -18.39 17.41
N ALA A 222 -4.24 -17.26 16.74
CA ALA A 222 -3.06 -16.42 16.99
C ALA A 222 -3.38 -14.93 16.91
N ASP A 223 -2.57 -14.13 17.60
CA ASP A 223 -2.66 -12.68 17.62
C ASP A 223 -1.81 -12.06 16.50
N TYR A 224 -2.48 -11.46 15.52
CA TYR A 224 -1.91 -10.70 14.41
C TYR A 224 -1.97 -9.18 14.62
N SER A 225 -2.34 -8.70 15.82
CA SER A 225 -2.13 -7.30 16.21
C SER A 225 -0.65 -6.99 16.46
N VAL A 226 0.20 -8.01 16.47
CA VAL A 226 1.66 -7.91 16.51
C VAL A 226 2.24 -8.70 15.34
N PHE A 227 3.06 -8.07 14.49
CA PHE A 227 3.67 -8.70 13.33
C PHE A 227 5.20 -8.52 13.30
N PRO A 228 6.00 -9.56 13.00
CA PRO A 228 5.59 -10.96 12.88
C PRO A 228 5.05 -11.49 14.21
N SER A 229 3.99 -12.32 14.16
CA SER A 229 3.34 -12.87 15.35
C SER A 229 4.07 -14.10 15.93
N ARG A 230 5.05 -14.62 15.18
CA ARG A 230 5.86 -15.80 15.49
C ARG A 230 7.11 -15.81 14.60
N ASP A 231 8.12 -16.57 15.00
CA ASP A 231 9.22 -16.96 14.11
C ASP A 231 8.71 -17.93 13.03
N GLY A 232 9.25 -17.81 11.81
CA GLY A 232 8.91 -18.65 10.65
C GLY A 232 9.59 -20.00 10.65
#